data_AF-A0A4Q3S6D6-F1
#
_entry.id   AF-A0A4Q3S6D6-F1
#
_cell.length_a   1.000
_cell.length_b   1.000
_cell.length_c   1.000
_cell.angle_alpha   90.00
_cell.angle_beta   90.00
_cell.angle_gamma   90.00
#
_symmetry.space_group_name_H-M   'P 1'
#
loop_
_entity.id
_entity.type
_entity.pdbx_description
1 polymer ?
#
loop_
_entity_poly.entity_id
_entity_poly.type
_entity_poly.pdbx_seq_one_letter_code
_entity_poly.pdbx_strand_id
1 'polypeptide(L)'
;MDKLIYLVPAMGIIGLLYTLVKFNWVAKQDAGTDRMKEISTYIAEGAMAFLKAEWKVLGYFVVIVGILLAVMAGANPHSHWSIALAFVLGAVLS
;
A
#
# COMPACT_ATOMS: atom_id res chain seq x y z
N MET A 1 -2.61 -23.85 18.30
CA MET A 1 -2.09 -23.04 17.18
C MET A 1 -3.13 -22.80 16.09
N ASP A 2 -4.10 -23.71 15.89
CA ASP A 2 -5.11 -23.62 14.82
C ASP A 2 -5.97 -22.35 14.84
N LYS A 3 -6.34 -21.84 16.03
CA LYS A 3 -7.11 -20.60 16.14
C LYS A 3 -6.33 -19.36 15.71
N LEU A 4 -5.00 -19.35 15.85
CA LEU A 4 -4.17 -18.19 15.50
C LEU A 4 -4.16 -17.94 13.99
N ILE A 5 -4.22 -19.00 13.17
CA ILE A 5 -4.22 -18.91 11.70
C ILE A 5 -5.44 -18.14 11.19
N TYR A 6 -6.59 -18.23 11.89
CA TYR A 6 -7.79 -17.48 11.56
C TYR A 6 -7.88 -16.11 12.25
N LEU A 7 -7.34 -15.99 13.47
CA LEU A 7 -7.37 -14.73 14.23
C LEU A 7 -6.49 -13.65 13.59
N VAL A 8 -5.33 -13.99 13.04
CA VAL A 8 -4.41 -13.01 12.41
C VAL A 8 -5.07 -12.24 11.25
N PRO A 9 -5.64 -12.89 10.22
CA PRO A 9 -6.32 -12.17 9.14
C PRO A 9 -7.59 -11.46 9.63
N ALA A 10 -8.32 -12.04 10.60
CA ALA A 10 -9.49 -11.39 11.19
C ALA A 10 -9.13 -10.04 11.86
N MET A 11 -7.99 -9.98 12.58
CA MET A 11 -7.50 -8.74 13.16
C MET A 11 -7.10 -7.71 12.10
N GLY A 12 -6.53 -8.14 10.97
CA GLY A 12 -6.28 -7.27 9.81
C GLY A 12 -7.57 -6.63 9.28
N ILE A 13 -8.63 -7.43 9.11
CA ILE A 13 -9.94 -6.94 8.67
C ILE A 13 -10.54 -5.96 9.68
N ILE A 14 -10.46 -6.26 10.98
CA ILE A 14 -10.93 -5.36 12.05
C ILE A 14 -10.17 -4.02 11.99
N GLY A 15 -8.86 -4.06 11.76
CA GLY A 15 -8.04 -2.87 11.56
C GLY A 15 -8.52 -2.01 10.39
N LEU A 16 -8.77 -2.63 9.23
CA LEU A 16 -9.30 -1.95 8.04
C LEU A 16 -10.70 -1.36 8.27
N LEU A 17 -11.58 -2.09 8.98
CA LEU A 17 -12.90 -1.60 9.34
C LEU A 17 -12.81 -0.38 10.27
N TYR A 18 -11.91 -0.44 11.26
CA TYR A 18 -11.69 0.67 12.17
C TYR A 18 -11.16 1.91 11.45
N THR A 19 -10.17 1.76 10.57
CA THR A 19 -9.64 2.90 9.79
C THR A 19 -10.68 3.46 8.84
N LEU A 20 -11.53 2.64 8.22
CA LEU A 20 -12.64 3.09 7.39
C LEU A 20 -13.67 3.91 8.18
N VAL A 21 -14.05 3.45 9.38
CA VAL A 21 -14.95 4.21 10.26
C VAL A 21 -14.34 5.56 10.64
N LYS A 22 -13.05 5.57 11.00
CA LYS A 22 -12.34 6.82 11.34
C LYS A 22 -12.22 7.76 10.14
N PHE A 23 -11.89 7.24 8.97
CA PHE A 23 -11.87 8.00 7.72
C PHE A 23 -13.21 8.69 7.46
N ASN A 24 -14.31 7.93 7.52
CA ASN A 24 -15.66 8.47 7.32
C ASN A 24 -16.07 9.49 8.38
N TRP A 25 -15.59 9.33 9.62
CA TRP A 25 -15.83 10.31 10.68
C TRP A 25 -15.04 11.60 10.44
N VAL A 26 -13.76 11.52 10.03
CA VAL A 26 -12.93 12.69 9.69
C VAL A 26 -13.49 13.43 8.47
N ALA A 27 -13.91 12.69 7.44
CA ALA A 27 -14.47 13.27 6.21
C ALA A 27 -15.76 14.08 6.42
N LYS A 28 -16.46 13.85 7.55
CA LYS A 28 -17.66 14.60 7.94
C LYS A 28 -17.36 15.83 8.80
N GLN A 29 -16.11 16.04 9.21
CA GLN A 29 -15.74 17.22 9.98
C GLN A 29 -15.77 18.46 9.09
N ASP A 30 -16.00 19.62 9.70
CA ASP A 30 -16.02 20.89 8.97
C ASP A 30 -14.62 21.20 8.42
N ALA A 31 -14.54 21.44 7.10
CA ALA A 31 -13.32 21.80 6.41
C ALA A 31 -12.94 23.29 6.60
N GLY A 32 -13.76 24.06 7.33
CA GLY A 32 -13.50 25.44 7.70
C GLY A 32 -13.96 26.44 6.65
N THR A 33 -13.24 27.56 6.54
CA THR A 33 -13.59 28.66 5.63
C THR A 33 -13.29 28.29 4.18
N ASP A 34 -13.89 29.03 3.23
CA ASP A 34 -13.66 28.81 1.80
C ASP A 34 -12.19 28.94 1.42
N ARG A 35 -11.47 29.88 2.06
CA ARG A 35 -10.03 30.03 1.87
C ARG A 35 -9.23 28.83 2.37
N MET A 36 -9.65 28.21 3.48
CA MET A 36 -8.99 26.97 3.97
C MET A 36 -9.22 25.80 3.02
N LYS A 37 -10.45 25.64 2.51
CA LYS A 37 -10.78 24.60 1.53
C LYS A 37 -9.97 24.75 0.24
N GLU A 38 -9.85 25.97 -0.27
CA GLU A 38 -9.05 26.29 -1.47
C GLU A 38 -7.57 25.89 -1.27
N ILE A 39 -6.95 26.31 -0.17
CA ILE A 39 -5.56 25.95 0.15
C ILE A 39 -5.38 24.43 0.29
N SER A 40 -6.29 23.77 1.01
CA SER A 40 -6.23 22.31 1.21
C SER A 40 -6.29 21.54 -0.12
N THR A 41 -7.03 22.06 -1.10
CA THR A 41 -7.15 21.46 -2.43
C THR A 41 -5.81 21.54 -3.16
N TYR A 42 -5.16 22.70 -3.17
CA TYR A 42 -3.84 22.84 -3.79
C TYR A 42 -2.77 21.95 -3.13
N ILE A 43 -2.83 21.80 -1.80
CA ILE A 43 -1.94 20.88 -1.08
C ILE A 43 -2.19 19.42 -1.53
N ALA A 44 -3.46 19.00 -1.59
CA ALA A 44 -3.81 17.65 -1.99
C ALA A 44 -3.40 17.35 -3.44
N GLU A 45 -3.61 18.29 -4.36
CA GLU A 45 -3.16 18.18 -5.75
C GLU A 45 -1.65 18.06 -5.86
N GLY A 46 -0.90 18.89 -5.13
CA GLY A 46 0.56 18.84 -5.08
C GLY A 46 1.08 17.52 -4.51
N ALA A 47 0.50 17.04 -3.42
CA ALA A 47 0.86 15.75 -2.82
C ALA A 47 0.59 14.59 -3.78
N MET A 48 -0.55 14.58 -4.48
CA MET A 48 -0.87 13.55 -5.47
C MET A 48 0.03 13.61 -6.70
N ALA A 49 0.48 14.81 -7.11
CA ALA A 49 1.46 14.94 -8.20
C ALA A 49 2.82 14.34 -7.80
N PHE A 50 3.28 14.60 -6.57
CA PHE A 50 4.49 14.00 -6.02
C PHE A 50 4.39 12.46 -5.95
N LEU A 51 3.32 11.93 -5.34
CA LEU A 51 3.12 10.48 -5.19
C LEU A 51 3.05 9.77 -6.54
N LYS A 52 2.42 10.37 -7.56
CA LYS A 52 2.39 9.80 -8.91
C LYS A 52 3.77 9.73 -9.55
N ALA A 53 4.59 10.76 -9.35
CA ALA A 53 5.96 10.75 -9.85
C ALA A 53 6.81 9.70 -9.14
N GLU A 54 6.66 9.57 -7.83
CA GLU A 54 7.34 8.56 -7.01
C GLU A 54 6.91 7.14 -7.39
N TRP A 55 5.61 6.85 -7.44
CA TRP A 55 5.08 5.54 -7.83
C TRP A 55 5.51 5.10 -9.22
N LYS A 56 5.69 6.05 -10.15
CA LYS A 56 6.21 5.73 -11.48
C LYS A 56 7.64 5.20 -11.39
N VAL A 57 8.50 5.85 -10.62
CA VAL A 57 9.90 5.41 -10.43
C VAL A 57 9.95 4.10 -9.66
N LEU A 58 9.17 3.99 -8.57
CA LEU A 58 9.07 2.79 -7.75
C LEU A 58 8.54 1.60 -8.56
N GLY A 59 7.59 1.82 -9.49
CA GLY A 59 7.07 0.78 -10.37
C GLY A 59 8.16 0.14 -11.24
N TYR A 60 9.06 0.94 -11.81
CA TYR A 60 10.21 0.39 -12.56
C TYR A 60 11.11 -0.46 -11.65
N PHE A 61 11.38 0.01 -10.43
CA PHE A 61 12.17 -0.74 -9.45
C PHE A 61 11.52 -2.09 -9.10
N VAL A 62 10.22 -2.10 -8.80
CA VAL A 62 9.47 -3.31 -8.44
C VAL A 62 9.49 -4.33 -9.58
N VAL A 63 9.33 -3.89 -10.83
CA VAL A 63 9.38 -4.78 -12.00
C VAL A 63 10.77 -5.40 -12.17
N ILE A 64 11.83 -4.58 -12.13
CA ILE A 64 13.21 -5.06 -12.32
C ILE A 64 13.59 -6.03 -11.20
N VAL A 65 13.36 -5.66 -9.95
CA VAL A 65 13.68 -6.52 -8.80
C VAL A 65 12.83 -7.78 -8.77
N GLY A 66 11.54 -7.68 -9.12
CA GLY A 66 10.66 -8.83 -9.23
C GLY A 66 11.14 -9.87 -10.24
N ILE A 67 11.61 -9.42 -11.42
CA ILE A 67 12.20 -10.30 -12.44
C ILE A 67 13.51 -10.91 -11.92
N LEU A 68 14.39 -10.11 -11.31
CA LEU A 68 15.65 -10.62 -10.75
C LEU A 68 15.40 -11.69 -9.69
N LEU A 69 14.45 -11.46 -8.79
CA LEU A 69 14.06 -12.43 -7.76
C LEU A 69 13.49 -13.71 -8.38
N ALA A 70 12.68 -13.61 -9.44
CA ALA A 70 12.14 -14.78 -10.12
C ALA A 70 13.24 -15.63 -10.77
N VAL A 71 14.20 -15.00 -11.45
CA VAL A 71 15.34 -15.68 -12.09
C VAL A 71 16.25 -16.32 -11.04
N MET A 72 16.63 -15.57 -10.00
CA MET A 72 17.49 -16.09 -8.93
C MET A 72 16.83 -17.21 -8.14
N ALA A 73 15.52 -17.13 -7.91
CA ALA A 73 14.78 -18.20 -7.25
C ALA A 73 14.70 -19.48 -8.09
N GLY A 74 14.62 -19.37 -9.42
CA GLY A 74 14.65 -20.53 -10.31
C GLY A 74 16.04 -21.18 -10.42
N ALA A 75 17.11 -20.42 -10.24
CA ALA A 75 18.49 -20.92 -10.31
C ALA A 75 18.97 -21.60 -9.02
N ASN A 76 18.28 -21.42 -7.88
CA ASN A 76 18.68 -21.97 -6.59
C ASN A 76 17.74 -23.13 -6.18
N PRO A 77 18.26 -24.37 -6.00
CA PRO A 77 17.47 -25.53 -5.59
C PRO A 77 16.75 -25.39 -4.24
N HIS A 78 17.18 -24.46 -3.38
CA HIS A 78 16.57 -24.19 -2.07
C HIS A 78 15.62 -22.99 -2.07
N SER A 79 15.36 -22.38 -3.22
CA SER A 79 14.48 -21.22 -3.37
C SER A 79 13.18 -21.59 -4.07
N HIS A 80 12.14 -20.78 -3.86
CA HIS A 80 10.85 -20.93 -4.52
C HIS A 80 10.47 -19.65 -5.25
N TRP A 81 9.95 -19.77 -6.47
CA TRP A 81 9.59 -18.64 -7.33
C TRP A 81 8.53 -17.71 -6.70
N SER A 82 7.75 -18.22 -5.73
CA SER A 82 6.77 -17.44 -4.97
C SER A 82 7.36 -16.26 -4.18
N ILE A 83 8.69 -16.21 -4.00
CA ILE A 83 9.37 -15.04 -3.41
C ILE A 83 9.12 -13.79 -4.26
N ALA A 84 9.17 -13.91 -5.60
CA ALA A 84 8.88 -12.79 -6.49
C ALA A 84 7.42 -12.35 -6.36
N LEU A 85 6.48 -13.30 -6.22
CA LEU A 85 5.07 -13.00 -6.01
C LEU A 85 4.83 -12.30 -4.66
N ALA A 86 5.43 -12.81 -3.59
CA ALA A 86 5.34 -12.21 -2.26
C ALA A 86 5.94 -10.80 -2.23
N PHE A 87 7.05 -10.57 -2.95
CA PHE A 87 7.67 -9.25 -3.10
C PHE A 87 6.73 -8.26 -3.81
N VAL A 88 6.15 -8.64 -4.94
CA VAL A 88 5.23 -7.76 -5.69
C VAL A 88 3.96 -7.48 -4.88
N LEU A 89 3.37 -8.47 -4.22
CA LEU A 89 2.22 -8.27 -3.35
C LEU A 89 2.56 -7.35 -2.17
N GLY A 90 3.73 -7.53 -1.55
CA GLY A 90 4.22 -6.65 -0.49
C GLY A 90 4.40 -5.21 -0.98
N ALA A 91 5.00 -5.01 -2.16
CA ALA A 91 5.22 -3.70 -2.75
C ALA A 91 3.93 -2.98 -3.14
N VAL A 92 2.87 -3.70 -3.49
CA VAL A 92 1.54 -3.11 -3.78
C VAL A 92 0.81 -2.71 -2.50
N LEU A 93 1.08 -3.38 -1.37
CA LEU A 93 0.40 -3.16 -0.09
C LEU A 93 1.15 -2.22 0.87
N SER A 94 2.38 -1.79 0.53
CA SER A 94 3.21 -0.86 1.31
C SER A 94 2.95 0.60 0.94
#